data_AF-A0A3N7DC25-F1
#
_entry.id   AF-A0A3N7DC25-F1
#
_cell.length_a   1.000
_cell.length_b   1.000
_cell.length_c   1.000
_cell.angle_alpha   90.00
_cell.angle_beta   90.00
_cell.angle_gamma   90.00
#
_symmetry.space_group_name_H-M   'P 1'
#
loop_
_entity.id
_entity.type
_entity.pdbx_description
1 polymer ?
#
loop_
_entity_poly.entity_id
_entity_poly.type
_entity_poly.pdbx_seq_one_letter_code
_entity_poly.pdbx_strand_id
1 'polypeptide(L)'
;MAKKIAKDRFQVEMFPFTHEHSNQIARGGSYFQNLYASKISAMESVIQKLREEDLSRGYCFMVTDRELLEDEAYYLYPDGSIKIEQVNLKNIELPRVVLKVLNKRESELVKRKHAILK
;
A
#
# COMPACT_ATOMS: atom_id res chain seq x y z
N MET A 1 -38.02 13.12 -6.25
CA MET A 1 -37.36 11.81 -6.07
C MET A 1 -35.91 11.92 -6.50
N ALA A 2 -34.97 12.05 -5.55
CA ALA A 2 -33.53 12.12 -5.84
C ALA A 2 -32.90 10.75 -5.59
N LYS A 3 -32.31 10.16 -6.64
CA LYS A 3 -31.59 8.88 -6.55
C LYS A 3 -30.27 9.08 -5.80
N LYS A 4 -30.16 8.42 -4.65
CA LYS A 4 -28.95 8.28 -3.84
C LYS A 4 -27.98 7.36 -4.59
N ILE A 5 -26.88 7.88 -5.12
CA ILE A 5 -25.81 7.06 -5.67
C ILE A 5 -24.92 6.70 -4.48
N ALA A 6 -24.96 5.43 -4.07
CA ALA A 6 -24.05 4.88 -3.07
C ALA A 6 -22.62 4.90 -3.66
N LYS A 7 -21.70 5.60 -3.00
CA LYS A 7 -20.27 5.47 -3.23
C LYS A 7 -19.85 4.12 -2.64
N ASP A 8 -19.65 3.14 -3.51
CA ASP A 8 -19.03 1.87 -3.13
C ASP A 8 -17.64 2.14 -2.53
N ARG A 9 -17.53 1.95 -1.22
CA ARG A 9 -16.26 1.89 -0.51
C ARG A 9 -15.70 0.50 -0.75
N PHE A 10 -14.60 0.40 -1.50
CA PHE A 10 -13.84 -0.84 -1.57
C PHE A 10 -13.16 -1.07 -0.22
N GLN A 11 -13.68 -2.03 0.54
CA GLN A 11 -13.03 -2.64 1.70
C GLN A 11 -12.39 -3.95 1.21
N VAL A 12 -11.07 -4.08 1.34
CA VAL A 12 -10.37 -5.34 1.05
C VAL A 12 -10.11 -6.02 2.40
N GLU A 13 -10.95 -6.99 2.76
CA GLU A 13 -10.71 -7.88 3.89
C GLU A 13 -9.87 -9.07 3.43
N MET A 14 -8.72 -9.29 4.06
CA MET A 14 -7.93 -10.51 3.86
C MET A 14 -8.34 -11.55 4.92
N PHE A 15 -9.09 -12.57 4.49
CA PHE A 15 -9.42 -13.71 5.34
C PHE A 15 -8.20 -14.66 5.44
N PRO A 16 -7.79 -15.10 6.65
CA PRO A 16 -6.80 -16.17 6.80
C PRO A 16 -7.43 -17.52 6.45
N PHE A 17 -6.76 -18.30 5.59
CA PHE A 17 -7.19 -19.65 5.22
C PHE A 17 -6.79 -20.64 6.32
N THR A 18 -7.78 -21.26 6.99
CA THR A 18 -7.54 -22.37 7.93
C THR A 18 -7.20 -23.66 7.17
N HIS A 19 -6.34 -24.47 7.79
CA HIS A 19 -5.56 -25.57 7.19
C HIS A 19 -6.34 -26.84 6.77
N GLU A 20 -7.67 -26.81 6.64
CA GLU A 20 -8.47 -28.04 6.52
C GLU A 20 -8.97 -28.41 5.11
N HIS A 21 -8.63 -27.65 4.05
CA HIS A 21 -9.09 -27.95 2.69
C HIS A 21 -7.97 -28.42 1.74
N SER A 22 -7.03 -29.24 2.23
CA SER A 22 -5.80 -29.60 1.50
C SER A 22 -5.90 -30.75 0.50
N ASN A 23 -7.09 -31.32 0.18
CA ASN A 23 -7.13 -32.59 -0.58
C ASN A 23 -7.91 -32.66 -1.91
N GLN A 24 -8.22 -31.54 -2.59
CA GLN A 24 -8.79 -31.61 -3.96
C GLN A 24 -8.36 -30.53 -4.98
N ILE A 25 -7.10 -30.05 -4.98
CA ILE A 25 -6.66 -29.04 -5.98
C ILE A 25 -5.34 -29.44 -6.67
N ALA A 26 -5.30 -30.61 -7.30
CA ALA A 26 -4.10 -31.08 -8.00
C ALA A 26 -4.06 -30.80 -9.51
N ARG A 27 -5.08 -30.16 -10.12
CA ARG A 27 -5.13 -29.98 -11.60
C ARG A 27 -5.54 -28.60 -12.13
N GLY A 28 -5.75 -27.60 -11.26
CA GLY A 28 -6.13 -26.23 -11.65
C GLY A 28 -5.12 -25.13 -11.26
N GLY A 29 -3.96 -25.48 -10.70
CA GLY A 29 -3.08 -24.52 -10.00
C GLY A 29 -2.44 -23.43 -10.86
N SER A 30 -2.10 -23.70 -12.13
CA SER A 30 -1.31 -22.74 -12.94
C SER A 30 -2.13 -21.55 -13.46
N TYR A 31 -3.38 -21.77 -13.88
CA TYR A 31 -4.22 -20.70 -14.42
C TYR A 31 -4.59 -19.67 -13.35
N PHE A 32 -4.97 -20.12 -12.16
CA PHE A 32 -5.28 -19.23 -11.06
C PHE A 32 -4.04 -18.45 -10.62
N GLN A 33 -2.89 -19.10 -10.43
CA GLN A 33 -1.64 -18.41 -10.05
C GLN A 33 -1.24 -17.35 -11.08
N ASN A 34 -1.36 -17.63 -12.38
CA ASN A 34 -1.04 -16.67 -13.44
C ASN A 34 -2.02 -15.49 -13.50
N LEU A 35 -3.32 -15.71 -13.28
CA LEU A 35 -4.34 -14.66 -13.20
C LEU A 35 -4.16 -13.78 -11.96
N TYR A 36 -3.75 -14.35 -10.83
CA TYR A 36 -3.44 -13.58 -9.62
C TYR A 36 -2.17 -12.75 -9.80
N ALA A 37 -1.11 -13.32 -10.38
CA ALA A 37 0.14 -12.61 -10.65
C ALA A 37 -0.06 -11.43 -11.62
N SER A 38 -0.85 -11.61 -12.69
CA SER A 38 -1.13 -10.54 -13.65
C SER A 38 -1.95 -9.40 -13.04
N LYS A 39 -2.92 -9.71 -12.17
CA LYS A 39 -3.69 -8.70 -11.42
C LYS A 39 -2.82 -7.90 -10.44
N ILE A 40 -1.91 -8.57 -9.72
CA ILE A 40 -0.97 -7.91 -8.81
C ILE A 40 -0.08 -6.95 -9.59
N SER A 41 0.51 -7.39 -10.70
CA SER A 41 1.36 -6.55 -11.54
C SER A 41 0.62 -5.34 -12.12
N ALA A 42 -0.64 -5.52 -12.54
CA ALA A 42 -1.47 -4.40 -13.00
C ALA A 42 -1.72 -3.38 -11.88
N MET A 43 -1.99 -3.85 -10.67
CA MET A 43 -2.22 -3.00 -9.50
C MET A 43 -0.94 -2.24 -9.09
N GLU A 44 0.22 -2.91 -9.08
CA GLU A 44 1.51 -2.26 -8.85
C GLU A 44 1.80 -1.16 -9.87
N SER A 45 1.48 -1.39 -11.16
CA SER A 45 1.64 -0.39 -12.21
C SER A 45 0.76 0.84 -11.99
N VAL A 46 -0.48 0.65 -11.54
CA VAL A 46 -1.39 1.76 -11.21
C VAL A 46 -0.87 2.55 -10.01
N ILE A 47 -0.44 1.86 -8.95
CA ILE A 47 0.11 2.50 -7.75
C ILE A 47 1.36 3.31 -8.09
N GLN A 48 2.24 2.75 -8.93
CA GLN A 48 3.45 3.43 -9.39
C GLN A 48 3.13 4.74 -10.11
N LYS A 49 2.15 4.73 -11.02
CA LYS A 49 1.72 5.94 -11.75
C LYS A 49 1.15 7.00 -10.81
N LEU A 50 0.26 6.60 -9.89
CA LEU A 50 -0.33 7.52 -8.91
C LEU A 50 0.74 8.17 -8.04
N ARG A 51 1.73 7.39 -7.60
CA ARG A 51 2.87 7.90 -6.85
C ARG A 51 3.67 8.93 -7.64
N GLU A 52 4.01 8.63 -8.89
CA GLU A 52 4.76 9.56 -9.75
C GLU A 52 3.99 10.86 -9.99
N GLU A 53 2.67 10.76 -10.22
CA GLU A 53 1.79 11.92 -10.36
C GLU A 53 1.76 12.77 -9.07
N ASP A 54 1.56 12.15 -7.90
CA ASP A 54 1.54 12.86 -6.62
C ASP A 54 2.87 13.56 -6.33
N LEU A 55 3.99 12.86 -6.48
CA LEU A 55 5.32 13.42 -6.24
C LEU A 55 5.65 14.56 -7.20
N SER A 56 5.29 14.43 -8.48
CA SER A 56 5.50 15.49 -9.49
C SER A 56 4.71 16.76 -9.21
N ARG A 57 3.58 16.64 -8.51
CA ARG A 57 2.73 17.76 -8.08
C ARG A 57 3.16 18.34 -6.72
N GLY A 58 4.22 17.81 -6.11
CA GLY A 58 4.74 18.24 -4.82
C GLY A 58 4.04 17.59 -3.61
N TYR A 59 3.19 16.59 -3.83
CA TYR A 59 2.57 15.84 -2.75
C TYR A 59 3.46 14.70 -2.27
N CYS A 60 3.29 14.29 -1.02
CA CYS A 60 3.94 13.11 -0.46
C CYS A 60 3.09 11.86 -0.70
N PHE A 61 3.75 10.71 -0.77
CA PHE A 61 3.10 9.41 -0.96
C PHE A 61 3.21 8.55 0.30
N MET A 62 2.08 8.01 0.79
CA MET A 62 2.00 7.28 2.06
C MET A 62 1.99 5.76 1.85
N VAL A 63 2.72 5.03 2.68
CA VAL A 63 2.71 3.56 2.75
C VAL A 63 2.62 3.10 4.19
N THR A 64 1.58 2.33 4.50
CA THR A 64 1.44 1.62 5.78
C THR A 64 2.20 0.30 5.73
N ASP A 65 2.88 -0.05 6.82
CA ASP A 65 3.63 -1.31 6.93
C ASP A 65 3.34 -1.99 8.26
N ARG A 66 3.39 -3.33 8.29
CA ARG A 66 3.08 -4.14 9.47
C ARG A 66 4.15 -4.09 10.57
N GLU A 67 5.36 -3.63 10.25
CA GLU A 67 6.45 -3.43 11.21
C GLU A 67 6.38 -2.08 11.91
N LEU A 68 5.53 -1.17 11.42
CA LEU A 68 5.23 0.10 12.07
C LEU A 68 4.03 -0.05 13.01
N LEU A 69 3.88 0.89 13.94
CA LEU A 69 2.67 0.96 14.78
C LEU A 69 1.44 1.30 13.92
N GLU A 70 0.24 1.01 14.43
CA GLU A 70 -1.01 1.21 13.68
C GLU A 70 -1.27 2.67 13.28
N ASP A 71 -0.68 3.61 14.01
CA ASP A 71 -0.74 5.05 13.78
C ASP A 71 0.54 5.60 13.13
N GLU A 72 1.39 4.74 12.56
CA GLU A 72 2.62 5.13 11.88
C GLU A 72 2.62 4.72 10.40
N ALA A 73 3.22 5.56 9.56
CA ALA A 73 3.39 5.26 8.14
C ALA A 73 4.70 5.82 7.58
N TYR A 74 5.19 5.18 6.52
CA TYR A 74 6.24 5.75 5.70
C TYR A 74 5.65 6.79 4.75
N TYR A 75 6.31 7.93 4.66
CA TYR A 75 6.02 8.99 3.68
C TYR A 75 7.22 9.21 2.77
N LEU A 76 7.01 9.02 1.47
CA LEU A 76 7.95 9.42 0.43
C LEU A 76 7.65 10.85 0.00
N TYR A 77 8.66 11.71 0.08
CA TYR A 77 8.57 13.11 -0.28
C TYR A 77 9.08 13.37 -1.72
N PRO A 78 8.69 14.49 -2.36
CA PRO A 78 9.17 14.87 -3.70
C PRO A 78 10.69 14.99 -3.83
N ASP A 79 11.38 15.30 -2.73
CA ASP A 79 12.85 15.35 -2.66
C ASP A 79 13.50 13.95 -2.59
N GLY A 80 12.70 12.88 -2.62
CA GLY A 80 13.13 11.50 -2.51
C GLY A 80 13.43 11.05 -1.08
N SER A 81 13.24 11.90 -0.07
CA SER A 81 13.38 11.53 1.33
C SER A 81 12.22 10.65 1.79
N ILE A 82 12.52 9.72 2.70
CA ILE A 82 11.51 8.89 3.36
C ILE A 82 11.50 9.24 4.85
N LYS A 83 10.31 9.47 5.39
CA LYS A 83 10.11 9.76 6.81
C LYS A 83 9.10 8.78 7.40
N ILE A 84 9.23 8.49 8.68
CA ILE A 84 8.19 7.83 9.47
C ILE A 84 7.40 8.96 10.15
N GLU A 85 6.09 8.97 9.94
CA GLU A 85 5.20 9.95 10.54
C GLU A 85 4.08 9.25 11.30
N GLN A 86 3.69 9.86 12.41
CA GLN A 86 2.46 9.53 13.10
C GLN A 86 1.28 10.13 12.33
N VAL A 87 0.31 9.30 11.98
CA VAL A 87 -0.88 9.65 11.21
C VAL A 87 -2.13 9.07 11.84
N ASN A 88 -3.18 9.88 11.96
CA ASN A 88 -4.48 9.38 12.35
C ASN A 88 -5.23 8.86 11.12
N LEU A 89 -5.17 7.55 10.88
CA LEU A 89 -5.84 6.92 9.73
C LEU A 89 -7.37 7.07 9.74
N LYS A 90 -7.98 7.39 10.89
CA LYS A 90 -9.42 7.67 11.00
C LYS A 90 -9.76 9.11 10.62
N ASN A 91 -8.79 10.02 10.72
CA ASN A 91 -8.96 11.42 10.37
C ASN A 91 -7.63 12.02 9.83
N ILE A 92 -7.47 11.94 8.51
CA ILE A 92 -6.26 12.41 7.80
C ILE A 92 -6.11 13.94 7.77
N GLU A 93 -7.12 14.69 8.21
CA GLU A 93 -7.06 16.16 8.32
C GLU A 93 -6.26 16.60 9.56
N LEU A 94 -6.07 15.70 10.54
CA LEU A 94 -5.27 16.01 11.71
C LEU A 94 -3.80 16.18 11.34
N PRO A 95 -3.10 17.14 11.97
CA PRO A 95 -1.67 17.34 11.74
C PRO A 95 -0.88 16.05 11.97
N ARG A 96 0.01 15.78 11.03
CA ARG A 96 0.98 14.67 11.11
C ARG A 96 2.17 15.09 11.96
N VAL A 97 2.79 14.12 12.63
CA VAL A 97 4.00 14.33 13.42
C VAL A 97 5.14 13.54 12.80
N VAL A 98 6.22 14.21 12.40
CA VAL A 98 7.42 13.52 11.92
C VAL A 98 8.13 12.87 13.10
N LEU A 99 8.18 11.54 13.12
CA LEU A 99 8.84 10.77 14.17
C LEU A 99 10.31 10.55 13.83
N LYS A 100 10.61 10.26 12.56
CA LYS A 100 11.96 9.95 12.10
C LYS A 100 12.18 10.29 10.63
N VAL A 101 13.31 10.91 10.33
CA VAL A 101 13.82 11.03 8.96
C VAL A 101 14.77 9.87 8.70
N LEU A 102 14.51 9.06 7.67
CA LEU A 102 15.34 7.91 7.37
C LEU A 102 16.64 8.35 6.69
N ASN A 103 17.75 7.76 7.13
CA ASN A 103 19.01 7.93 6.43
C ASN A 103 19.02 7.15 5.11
N LYS A 104 20.03 7.39 4.26
CA LYS A 104 20.14 6.75 2.95
C LYS A 104 20.04 5.21 3.01
N ARG A 105 20.69 4.58 3.98
CA ARG A 105 20.70 3.11 4.10
C ARG A 105 19.31 2.58 4.50
N GLU A 106 18.64 3.24 5.43
CA GLU A 106 17.29 2.91 5.86
C GLU A 106 16.29 3.07 4.72
N SER A 107 16.36 4.19 4.00
CA SER A 107 15.53 4.44 2.81
C SER A 107 15.69 3.34 1.75
N GLU A 108 16.93 2.91 1.46
CA GLU A 108 17.18 1.81 0.51
C GLU A 108 16.65 0.45 0.99
N LEU A 109 16.60 0.21 2.30
CA LEU A 109 15.97 -0.99 2.85
C LEU A 109 14.45 -0.95 2.65
N VAL A 110 13.83 0.19 2.95
CA VAL A 110 12.39 0.41 2.75
C VAL A 110 12.01 0.28 1.27
N LYS A 111 12.77 0.88 0.34
CA LYS A 111 12.52 0.76 -1.11
C LYS A 111 12.68 -0.66 -1.64
N ARG A 112 13.60 -1.44 -1.08
CA ARG A 112 13.74 -2.86 -1.46
C ARG A 112 12.57 -3.70 -0.97
N LYS A 113 12.07 -3.43 0.22
CA LYS A 113 10.90 -4.10 0.81
C LYS A 113 9.61 -3.72 0.08
N HIS A 114 9.44 -2.45 -0.27
CA HIS A 114 8.25 -1.93 -0.93
C HIS A 114 8.58 -1.59 -2.38
N ALA A 115 8.27 -2.50 -3.31
CA ALA A 115 8.55 -2.31 -4.74
C ALA A 115 7.95 -1.00 -5.30
N ILE A 116 6.81 -0.56 -4.76
CA ILE A 116 6.13 0.69 -5.13
C ILE A 116 6.89 1.96 -4.71
N LEU A 117 7.91 1.85 -3.86
CA LEU A 117 8.75 2.99 -3.42
C LEU A 117 10.07 3.10 -4.22
N LYS A 118 10.30 2.21 -5.20
CA LYS A 118 11.50 2.20 -6.04
C LYS A 118 11.56 3.35 -7.04
#